data_AF-A0A702VHW3-F1
#
_entry.id   AF-A0A702VHW3-F1
#
_cell.length_a   1.000
_cell.length_b   1.000
_cell.length_c   1.000
_cell.angle_alpha   90.00
_cell.angle_beta   90.00
_cell.angle_gamma   90.00
#
_symmetry.space_group_name_H-M   'P 1'
#
loop_
_entity.id
_entity.type
_entity.pdbx_description
1 polymer ?
#
loop_
_entity_poly.entity_id
_entity_poly.type
_entity_poly.pdbx_seq_one_letter_code
_entity_poly.pdbx_strand_id
1 'polypeptide(L)'
;TFNKRKLALELFTDWINKHNPANIDDLKNKLSEDLQKRTVALVEQIPEKRKNRYHMQEDALIELPSGERIAISNQWGLGTIELLIDFVRQDNFVVEKVG
;
A
#
# COMPACT_ATOMS: atom_id res chain seq x y z
N THR A 1 -14.66 -12.08 -3.84
CA THR A 1 -14.34 -11.83 -2.41
C THR A 1 -12.90 -11.41 -2.27
N PHE A 2 -12.62 -10.15 -1.93
CA PHE A 2 -11.25 -9.70 -1.69
C PHE A 2 -10.79 -10.12 -0.29
N ASN A 3 -9.72 -10.90 -0.20
CA ASN A 3 -9.01 -11.09 1.07
C ASN A 3 -8.29 -9.78 1.43
N LYS A 4 -8.19 -9.44 2.72
CA LYS A 4 -7.65 -8.16 3.24
C LYS A 4 -6.34 -7.71 2.58
N ARG A 5 -5.43 -8.64 2.31
CA ARG A 5 -4.15 -8.38 1.63
C ARG A 5 -4.32 -7.88 0.19
N LYS A 6 -5.25 -8.47 -0.58
CA LYS A 6 -5.57 -8.03 -1.94
C LYS A 6 -6.27 -6.68 -1.90
N LEU A 7 -7.21 -6.49 -0.98
CA LEU A 7 -7.88 -5.20 -0.81
C LEU A 7 -6.85 -4.08 -0.56
N ALA A 8 -5.90 -4.30 0.34
CA ALA A 8 -4.88 -3.29 0.61
C ALA A 8 -4.02 -2.98 -0.62
N LEU A 9 -3.61 -4.01 -1.39
CA LEU A 9 -2.85 -3.82 -2.63
C LEU A 9 -3.63 -2.95 -3.62
N GLU A 10 -4.89 -3.28 -3.89
CA GLU A 10 -5.74 -2.52 -4.81
C GLU A 10 -5.95 -1.08 -4.33
N LEU A 11 -6.28 -0.87 -3.05
CA LEU A 11 -6.50 0.47 -2.49
C LEU A 11 -5.25 1.35 -2.59
N PHE A 12 -4.08 0.81 -2.29
CA PHE A 12 -2.82 1.55 -2.47
C PHE A 12 -2.55 1.83 -3.95
N THR A 13 -2.75 0.85 -4.81
CA THR A 13 -2.54 1.00 -6.25
C THR A 13 -3.41 2.10 -6.83
N ASP A 14 -4.72 2.07 -6.53
CA ASP A 14 -5.64 3.10 -7.01
C ASP A 14 -5.34 4.48 -6.42
N TRP A 15 -4.99 4.53 -5.13
CA TRP A 15 -4.63 5.80 -4.50
C TRP A 15 -3.35 6.38 -5.09
N ILE A 16 -2.32 5.55 -5.32
CA ILE A 16 -1.06 5.97 -5.97
C ILE A 16 -1.33 6.42 -7.40
N ASN A 17 -2.15 5.70 -8.17
CA ASN A 17 -2.51 6.09 -9.54
C ASN A 17 -3.26 7.43 -9.58
N LYS A 18 -4.14 7.68 -8.61
CA LYS A 18 -4.91 8.91 -8.52
C LYS A 18 -4.07 10.12 -8.08
N HIS A 19 -3.20 9.93 -7.09
CA HIS A 19 -2.38 11.01 -6.51
C HIS A 19 -1.05 11.21 -7.20
N ASN A 20 -0.60 10.21 -7.95
CA ASN A 20 0.67 10.13 -8.65
C ASN A 20 1.85 10.70 -7.82
N PRO A 21 2.12 10.16 -6.61
CA PRO A 21 3.21 10.63 -5.76
C PRO A 21 4.53 10.48 -6.51
N ALA A 22 5.39 11.49 -6.44
CA ALA A 22 6.63 11.50 -7.22
C ALA A 22 7.63 10.42 -6.77
N ASN A 23 7.68 10.14 -5.48
CA ASN A 23 8.62 9.22 -4.84
C ASN A 23 8.03 8.61 -3.55
N ILE A 24 8.71 7.64 -2.94
CA ILE A 24 8.19 6.97 -1.73
C ILE A 24 8.05 7.94 -0.55
N ASP A 25 8.88 8.96 -0.45
CA ASP A 25 8.82 9.92 0.65
C ASP A 25 7.55 10.78 0.56
N ASP A 26 7.17 11.20 -0.64
CA ASP A 26 5.94 11.94 -0.92
C ASP A 26 4.69 11.08 -0.62
N LEU A 27 4.74 9.80 -0.99
CA LEU A 27 3.73 8.81 -0.60
C LEU A 27 3.66 8.69 0.93
N LYS A 28 4.79 8.50 1.62
CA LYS A 28 4.83 8.35 3.08
C LYS A 28 4.33 9.60 3.79
N ASN A 29 4.71 10.79 3.35
CA ASN A 29 4.27 12.05 3.96
C ASN A 29 2.75 12.23 3.95
N LYS A 30 2.06 11.63 2.98
CA LYS A 30 0.59 11.63 2.92
C LYS A 30 -0.04 10.53 3.80
N LEU A 31 0.68 9.45 4.07
CA LEU A 31 0.22 8.37 4.94
C LEU A 31 0.35 8.74 6.42
N SER A 32 -0.54 8.19 7.26
CA SER A 32 -0.38 8.28 8.71
C SER A 32 0.86 7.49 9.19
N GLU A 33 1.44 7.89 10.31
CA GLU A 33 2.64 7.26 10.87
C GLU A 33 2.49 5.73 11.06
N ASP A 34 1.28 5.29 11.42
CA ASP A 34 0.94 3.86 11.56
C ASP A 34 0.97 3.10 10.22
N LEU A 35 0.49 3.72 9.14
CA LEU A 35 0.55 3.13 7.80
C LEU A 35 1.98 3.15 7.26
N GLN A 36 2.71 4.26 7.39
CA GLN A 36 4.08 4.42 6.87
C GLN A 36 5.03 3.30 7.31
N LYS A 37 4.99 2.91 8.59
CA LYS A 37 5.98 1.97 9.17
C LYS A 37 5.85 0.52 8.70
N ARG A 38 4.66 0.11 8.22
CA ARG A 38 4.32 -1.32 8.09
C ARG A 38 3.69 -1.71 6.76
N THR A 39 3.36 -0.75 5.89
CA THR A 39 2.48 -1.01 4.74
C THR A 39 3.16 -0.86 3.39
N VAL A 40 4.13 0.05 3.25
CA VAL A 40 4.85 0.28 1.99
C VAL A 40 6.35 0.35 2.24
N ALA A 41 7.13 -0.31 1.38
CA ALA A 41 8.59 -0.25 1.40
C ALA A 41 9.16 -0.26 -0.02
N LEU A 42 10.34 0.34 -0.18
CA LEU A 42 11.12 0.24 -1.42
C LEU A 42 11.62 -1.20 -1.59
N VAL A 43 11.42 -1.76 -2.77
CA VAL A 43 11.83 -3.14 -3.12
C VAL A 43 13.30 -3.37 -2.81
N GLU A 44 14.15 -2.40 -3.15
CA GLU A 44 15.60 -2.46 -2.92
C GLU A 44 15.98 -2.37 -1.42
N GLN A 45 15.13 -1.77 -0.59
CA GLN A 45 15.37 -1.65 0.85
C GLN A 45 14.79 -2.82 1.65
N ILE A 46 14.01 -3.72 1.03
CA ILE A 46 13.44 -4.89 1.71
C ILE A 46 14.50 -5.98 1.84
N PRO A 47 14.92 -6.36 3.07
CA PRO A 47 15.85 -7.46 3.26
C PRO A 47 15.23 -8.78 2.76
N GLU A 48 16.04 -9.66 2.17
CA GLU A 48 15.60 -10.96 1.62
C GLU A 48 14.69 -11.74 2.60
N LYS A 49 15.10 -11.81 3.87
CA LYS A 49 14.37 -12.47 4.96
C LYS A 49 12.97 -11.89 5.26
N ARG A 50 12.64 -10.71 4.73
CA ARG A 50 11.36 -10.03 4.90
C ARG A 50 10.55 -9.95 3.60
N LYS A 51 11.09 -10.33 2.44
CA LYS A 51 10.37 -10.28 1.15
C LYS A 51 9.06 -11.07 1.17
N ASN A 52 9.00 -12.18 1.90
CA ASN A 52 7.77 -12.97 2.09
C ASN A 52 6.62 -12.22 2.80
N ARG A 53 6.90 -11.07 3.44
CA ARG A 53 5.92 -10.21 4.10
C ARG A 53 5.33 -9.15 3.17
N TYR A 54 5.78 -9.10 1.91
CA TYR A 54 5.36 -8.12 0.92
C TYR A 54 4.84 -8.84 -0.33
N HIS A 55 4.06 -8.12 -1.12
CA HIS A 55 3.68 -8.50 -2.47
C HIS A 55 4.86 -8.23 -3.42
N MET A 56 5.73 -9.23 -3.59
CA MET A 56 6.95 -9.12 -4.40
C MET A 56 6.80 -9.67 -5.84
N GLN A 57 5.57 -9.97 -6.25
CA GLN A 57 5.27 -10.42 -7.60
C GLN A 57 5.30 -9.21 -8.54
N GLU A 58 5.83 -9.34 -9.76
CA GLU A 58 6.04 -8.19 -10.66
C GLU A 58 4.74 -7.43 -11.00
N ASP A 59 3.61 -8.13 -11.02
CA ASP A 59 2.27 -7.57 -11.22
C ASP A 59 1.74 -6.77 -10.02
N ALA A 60 2.33 -6.94 -8.85
CA ALA A 60 1.96 -6.27 -7.61
C ALA A 60 2.98 -5.22 -7.14
N LEU A 61 4.11 -5.10 -7.84
CA LEU A 61 5.07 -4.02 -7.63
C LEU A 61 4.57 -2.76 -8.32
N ILE A 62 4.70 -1.63 -7.64
CA ILE A 62 4.29 -0.34 -8.19
C ILE A 62 5.56 0.46 -8.47
N GLU A 63 5.67 0.96 -9.70
CA GLU A 63 6.75 1.83 -10.12
C GLU A 63 6.29 3.28 -10.01
N LEU A 64 7.02 4.08 -9.24
CA LEU A 64 6.74 5.50 -9.06
C LEU A 64 7.40 6.30 -10.20
N PRO A 65 6.93 7.53 -10.48
CA PRO A 65 7.53 8.41 -11.49
C PRO A 65 9.02 8.69 -11.28
N SER A 66 9.53 8.60 -10.05
CA SER A 66 10.96 8.68 -9.73
C SER A 66 11.80 7.51 -10.28
N GLY A 67 11.16 6.44 -10.75
CA GLY A 67 11.78 5.15 -11.09
C GLY A 67 11.90 4.21 -9.88
N GLU A 68 11.44 4.62 -8.70
CA GLU A 68 11.46 3.78 -7.51
C GLU A 68 10.40 2.69 -7.58
N ARG A 69 10.79 1.45 -7.28
CA ARG A 69 9.87 0.33 -7.14
C ARG A 69 9.50 0.13 -5.68
N ILE A 70 8.21 0.18 -5.39
CA ILE A 70 7.66 -0.05 -4.06
C ILE A 70 6.86 -1.36 -4.02
N ALA A 71 6.87 -2.00 -2.86
CA ALA A 71 6.07 -3.17 -2.57
C ALA A 71 5.12 -2.88 -1.41
N ILE A 72 3.88 -3.36 -1.56
CA ILE A 72 2.86 -3.30 -0.51
C ILE A 72 2.98 -4.53 0.38
N SER A 73 2.89 -4.34 1.70
CA SER A 73 2.88 -5.42 2.68
C SER A 73 1.73 -6.38 2.42
N ASN A 74 1.91 -7.67 2.69
CA ASN A 74 0.83 -8.67 2.66
C ASN A 74 0.28 -8.98 4.07
N GLN A 75 0.86 -8.37 5.10
CA GLN A 75 0.54 -8.59 6.51
C GLN A 75 -0.48 -7.56 7.01
N TRP A 76 -1.75 -7.82 6.78
CA TRP A 76 -2.84 -6.91 7.15
C TRP A 76 -3.69 -7.48 8.29
N GLY A 77 -3.55 -6.87 9.47
CA GLY A 77 -4.45 -7.08 10.61
C GLY A 77 -5.76 -6.30 10.45
N LEU A 78 -6.75 -6.59 11.30
CA LEU A 78 -8.04 -5.89 11.30
C LEU A 78 -7.88 -4.38 11.55
N GLY A 79 -7.11 -3.98 12.55
CA GLY A 79 -6.91 -2.57 12.85
C GLY A 79 -6.20 -1.80 11.72
N THR A 80 -5.15 -2.38 11.12
CA THR A 80 -4.39 -1.69 10.06
C THR A 80 -5.18 -1.57 8.77
N ILE A 81 -6.02 -2.56 8.42
CA ILE A 81 -6.86 -2.44 7.22
C ILE A 81 -7.98 -1.40 7.44
N GLU A 82 -8.54 -1.30 8.63
CA GLU A 82 -9.53 -0.27 8.96
C GLU A 82 -8.92 1.14 8.85
N LEU A 83 -7.69 1.34 9.37
CA LEU A 83 -6.95 2.60 9.19
C LEU A 83 -6.73 2.95 7.71
N LEU A 84 -6.39 1.95 6.87
CA LEU A 84 -6.24 2.17 5.44
C LEU A 84 -7.58 2.55 4.78
N ILE A 85 -8.66 1.87 5.13
CA ILE A 85 -10.00 2.15 4.61
C ILE A 85 -10.43 3.57 4.98
N ASP A 86 -10.24 3.96 6.24
CA ASP A 86 -10.60 5.30 6.70
C ASP A 86 -9.72 6.37 6.03
N PHE A 87 -8.44 6.08 5.81
CA PHE A 87 -7.53 6.96 5.06
C PHE A 87 -8.01 7.18 3.62
N VAL A 88 -8.30 6.12 2.86
CA VAL A 88 -8.75 6.28 1.47
C VAL A 88 -10.16 6.87 1.38
N ARG A 89 -11.03 6.64 2.39
CA ARG A 89 -12.35 7.28 2.46
C ARG A 89 -12.27 8.80 2.58
N GLN A 90 -11.27 9.32 3.30
CA GLN A 90 -11.02 10.78 3.35
C GLN A 90 -10.69 11.35 1.96
N ASP A 91 -10.23 10.49 1.05
CA ASP A 91 -9.93 10.84 -0.34
C ASP A 91 -11.06 10.44 -1.32
N ASN A 92 -12.30 10.32 -0.85
CA ASN A 92 -13.48 9.94 -1.63
C ASN A 92 -13.43 8.54 -2.26
N PHE A 93 -12.61 7.61 -1.76
CA PHE A 93 -12.73 6.21 -2.16
C PHE A 93 -13.94 5.55 -1.51
N VAL A 94 -14.78 4.90 -2.33
CA VAL A 94 -15.90 4.11 -1.85
C VAL A 94 -15.43 2.68 -1.62
N VAL A 95 -15.22 2.33 -0.36
CA VAL A 95 -14.91 0.95 0.04
C VAL A 95 -16.17 0.26 0.54
N GLU A 96 -16.76 -0.58 -0.31
CA GLU A 96 -17.90 -1.42 0.04
C GLU A 96 -17.45 -2.77 0.60
N LYS A 97 -17.85 -3.06 1.84
CA LYS A 97 -17.66 -4.38 2.43
C LYS A 97 -18.79 -5.28 1.95
N VAL A 98 -18.52 -6.12 0.96
CA VAL A 98 -19.44 -7.19 0.57
C VAL A 98 -19.31 -8.31 1.61
N GLY A 99 -20.32 -8.40 2.48
CA GLY A 99 -20.44 -9.39 3.56
C GLY A 99 -20.80 -10.78 3.05
#